data_AF-A0A4Y7WFQ3-F1
#
_entry.id   AF-A0A4Y7WFQ3-F1
#
_cell.length_a   1.000
_cell.length_b   1.000
_cell.length_c   1.000
_cell.angle_alpha   90.00
_cell.angle_beta   90.00
_cell.angle_gamma   90.00
#
_symmetry.space_group_name_H-M   'P 1'
#
loop_
_entity.id
_entity.type
_entity.pdbx_description
1 polymer ?
#
loop_
_entity_poly.entity_id
_entity_poly.type
_entity_poly.pdbx_seq_one_letter_code
_entity_poly.pdbx_strand_id
1 'polypeptide(L)'
;MLIKTIPLLFTVFLLIGCQNNEGVVKGDHDTDSETTQPTISLENKILPPKFNITSFNVDYVDEEVELFFNMGYEIDTDLYDLLTNGYQELYFSLEYPNDLHELLNGSKSEFVPAETPKNYHTKFQTQFVVEKKLSKEEIDAIFVNISEFNLLVADKDKDIIAQFIDINGFNNFDPEESNSTVVDEETNED
;
A
#
# COMPACT_ATOMS: atom_id res chain seq x y z
N MET A 1 45.14 -9.51 -13.40
CA MET A 1 45.44 -10.96 -13.34
C MET A 1 45.81 -11.29 -11.90
N LEU A 2 44.87 -11.88 -11.15
CA LEU A 2 45.12 -12.60 -9.89
C LEU A 2 43.84 -13.37 -9.58
N ILE A 3 43.70 -14.52 -10.23
CA ILE A 3 42.62 -15.47 -10.03
C ILE A 3 42.92 -16.20 -8.72
N LYS A 4 42.18 -15.90 -7.66
CA LYS A 4 42.14 -16.73 -6.45
C LYS A 4 41.04 -17.75 -6.62
N THR A 5 41.45 -18.97 -6.94
CA THR A 5 40.65 -20.19 -6.98
C THR A 5 40.12 -20.52 -5.58
N ILE A 6 38.79 -20.52 -5.43
CA ILE A 6 38.09 -21.03 -4.25
C ILE A 6 37.75 -22.51 -4.52
N PRO A 7 38.18 -23.46 -3.69
CA PRO A 7 37.80 -24.86 -3.86
C PRO A 7 36.34 -25.05 -3.46
N LEU A 8 35.54 -25.43 -4.46
CA LEU A 8 34.15 -25.86 -4.39
C LEU A 8 34.08 -27.20 -3.61
N LEU A 9 33.61 -27.17 -2.37
CA LEU A 9 33.41 -28.37 -1.55
C LEU A 9 32.03 -28.96 -1.86
N PHE A 10 32.00 -29.98 -2.73
CA PHE A 10 30.83 -30.83 -2.96
C PHE A 10 30.63 -31.74 -1.74
N THR A 11 29.65 -31.43 -0.89
CA THR A 11 29.18 -32.37 0.13
C THR A 11 27.99 -33.16 -0.42
N VAL A 12 28.28 -34.38 -0.86
CA VAL A 12 27.31 -35.41 -1.21
C VAL A 12 26.69 -35.95 0.08
N PHE A 13 25.42 -35.65 0.36
CA PHE A 13 24.68 -36.37 1.39
C PHE A 13 24.16 -37.68 0.80
N LEU A 14 24.75 -38.77 1.28
CA LEU A 14 24.31 -40.14 1.04
C LEU A 14 22.94 -40.37 1.68
N LEU A 15 21.97 -40.78 0.86
CA LEU A 15 20.70 -41.35 1.29
C LEU A 15 20.97 -42.70 1.97
N ILE A 16 20.80 -42.76 3.29
CA ILE A 16 20.67 -44.04 4.01
C ILE A 16 19.18 -44.34 4.12
N GLY A 17 18.72 -45.26 3.27
CA GLY A 17 17.47 -45.99 3.50
C GLY A 17 17.73 -47.15 4.46
N CYS A 18 16.92 -47.25 5.50
CA CYS A 18 16.66 -48.50 6.20
C CYS A 18 15.14 -48.65 6.37
N GLN A 19 14.59 -49.69 5.75
CA GLN A 19 13.23 -50.17 5.97
C GLN A 19 13.20 -51.12 7.17
N ASN A 20 12.10 -50.99 7.93
CA ASN A 20 11.39 -51.94 8.79
C ASN A 20 12.03 -52.38 10.12
N ASN A 21 11.36 -52.01 11.21
CA ASN A 21 10.82 -52.98 12.15
C ASN A 21 9.58 -52.42 12.87
N GLU A 22 8.52 -53.21 12.89
CA GLU A 22 7.29 -52.98 13.65
C GLU A 22 7.58 -52.96 15.15
N GLY A 23 7.09 -51.93 15.84
CA GLY A 23 7.19 -51.78 17.28
C GLY A 23 6.31 -50.63 17.74
N VAL A 24 5.06 -50.94 18.07
CA VAL A 24 4.09 -50.01 18.67
C VAL A 24 4.58 -49.57 20.05
N VAL A 25 4.96 -48.29 20.19
CA VAL A 25 4.89 -47.52 21.44
C VAL A 25 4.52 -46.08 21.09
N LYS A 26 3.37 -45.63 21.62
CA LYS A 26 2.88 -44.26 21.56
C LYS A 26 3.88 -43.29 22.22
N GLY A 27 4.16 -42.17 21.57
CA GLY A 27 4.87 -41.02 22.14
C GLY A 27 4.84 -39.86 21.13
N ASP A 28 4.36 -38.71 21.59
CA ASP A 28 3.92 -37.52 20.86
C ASP A 28 4.64 -37.16 19.56
N HIS A 29 3.82 -37.00 18.52
CA HIS A 29 4.13 -36.25 17.33
C HIS A 29 3.44 -34.89 17.46
N ASP A 30 4.00 -33.99 18.26
CA ASP A 30 3.63 -32.57 18.18
C ASP A 30 4.75 -31.83 17.46
N THR A 31 4.63 -31.90 16.14
CA THR A 31 4.69 -30.78 15.20
C THR A 31 5.13 -29.46 15.84
N ASP A 32 6.22 -28.89 15.33
CA ASP A 32 6.53 -27.46 15.49
C ASP A 32 5.23 -26.67 15.25
N SER A 33 4.63 -26.21 16.34
CA SER A 33 3.62 -25.17 16.28
C SER A 33 4.39 -23.89 15.96
N GLU A 34 4.70 -23.70 14.68
CA GLU A 34 4.62 -22.34 14.15
C GLU A 34 3.24 -21.84 14.55
N THR A 35 3.24 -20.96 15.55
CA THR A 35 2.03 -20.30 16.00
C THR A 35 1.62 -19.44 14.81
N THR A 36 0.81 -20.00 13.91
CA THR A 36 0.22 -19.26 12.81
C THR A 36 -0.71 -18.26 13.48
N GLN A 37 -0.17 -17.09 13.81
CA GLN A 37 -0.95 -15.96 14.26
C GLN A 37 -2.02 -15.77 13.18
N PRO A 38 -3.32 -15.82 13.52
CA PRO A 38 -4.36 -15.66 12.54
C PRO A 38 -4.19 -14.28 11.91
N THR A 39 -3.77 -14.24 10.64
CA THR A 39 -3.59 -13.00 9.89
C THR A 39 -4.97 -12.37 9.70
N ILE A 40 -5.20 -11.23 10.34
CA ILE A 40 -6.45 -10.48 10.23
C ILE A 40 -6.38 -9.68 8.93
N SER A 41 -7.29 -9.95 7.97
CA SER A 41 -7.36 -9.24 6.69
C SER A 41 -7.69 -7.74 6.86
N LEU A 42 -7.14 -6.92 5.97
CA LEU A 42 -7.39 -5.48 5.85
C LEU A 42 -8.60 -5.14 4.95
N GLU A 43 -9.22 -6.13 4.31
CA GLU A 43 -10.39 -5.93 3.43
C GLU A 43 -11.52 -5.18 4.14
N ASN A 44 -12.08 -4.17 3.46
CA ASN A 44 -13.15 -3.29 3.95
C ASN A 44 -12.80 -2.48 5.22
N LYS A 45 -11.52 -2.42 5.62
CA LYS A 45 -11.06 -1.63 6.77
C LYS A 45 -10.42 -0.30 6.36
N ILE A 46 -10.06 -0.16 5.10
CA ILE A 46 -9.43 1.04 4.53
C ILE A 46 -10.52 1.95 3.93
N LEU A 47 -11.35 2.52 4.81
CA LEU A 47 -12.45 3.42 4.46
C LEU A 47 -12.54 4.54 5.50
N PRO A 48 -13.03 5.74 5.15
CA PRO A 48 -13.34 6.77 6.14
C PRO A 48 -14.34 6.26 7.19
N PRO A 49 -14.22 6.65 8.47
CA PRO A 49 -13.21 7.55 9.03
C PRO A 49 -11.91 6.85 9.47
N LYS A 50 -11.75 5.54 9.21
CA LYS A 50 -10.62 4.74 9.69
C LYS A 50 -9.31 5.02 8.97
N PHE A 51 -9.42 5.43 7.72
CA PHE A 51 -8.32 5.88 6.88
C PHE A 51 -8.78 7.16 6.19
N ASN A 52 -8.06 8.26 6.43
CA ASN A 52 -8.37 9.57 5.86
C ASN A 52 -7.15 10.08 5.11
N ILE A 53 -7.37 10.51 3.88
CA ILE A 53 -6.36 11.27 3.12
C ILE A 53 -6.49 12.72 3.59
N THR A 54 -5.40 13.26 4.12
CA THR A 54 -5.38 14.61 4.71
C THR A 54 -4.79 15.65 3.76
N SER A 55 -3.96 15.21 2.82
CA SER A 55 -3.39 16.08 1.80
C SER A 55 -2.85 15.28 0.62
N PHE A 56 -2.84 15.91 -0.55
CA PHE A 56 -2.24 15.43 -1.78
C PHE A 56 -1.75 16.64 -2.59
N ASN A 57 -0.46 16.69 -2.85
CA ASN A 57 0.18 17.78 -3.60
C ASN A 57 1.21 17.21 -4.58
N VAL A 58 1.50 17.98 -5.62
CA VAL A 58 2.48 17.63 -6.66
C VAL A 58 3.52 18.72 -6.73
N ASP A 59 4.79 18.33 -6.72
CA ASP A 59 5.94 19.22 -6.80
C ASP A 59 6.90 18.69 -7.87
N TYR A 60 7.55 19.58 -8.62
CA TYR A 60 8.59 19.21 -9.56
C TYR A 60 9.87 19.99 -9.26
N VAL A 61 10.99 19.27 -9.16
CA VAL A 61 12.29 19.85 -8.84
C VAL A 61 13.22 19.70 -10.05
N ASP A 62 13.39 20.81 -10.78
CA ASP A 62 14.23 20.88 -11.99
C ASP A 62 15.67 20.38 -11.78
N GLU A 63 16.24 20.66 -10.60
CA GLU A 63 17.62 20.29 -10.25
C GLU A 63 17.79 18.78 -10.06
N GLU A 64 16.77 18.13 -9.52
CA GLU A 64 16.75 16.69 -9.21
C GLU A 64 16.18 15.89 -10.39
N VAL A 65 15.48 16.56 -11.32
CA VAL A 65 14.80 15.93 -12.46
C VAL A 65 13.73 14.95 -11.96
N GLU A 66 13.05 15.35 -10.89
CA GLU A 66 12.12 14.52 -10.13
C GLU A 66 10.77 15.22 -9.97
N LEU A 67 9.70 14.45 -10.20
CA LEU A 67 8.32 14.79 -9.90
C LEU A 67 7.90 14.03 -8.63
N PHE A 68 7.44 14.76 -7.64
CA PHE A 68 7.01 14.26 -6.35
C PHE A 68 5.51 14.38 -6.20
N PHE A 69 4.85 13.29 -5.88
CA PHE A 69 3.48 13.29 -5.39
C PHE A 69 3.52 13.04 -3.89
N ASN A 70 3.14 14.05 -3.11
CA ASN A 70 3.21 14.04 -1.65
C ASN A 70 1.81 13.84 -1.08
N MET A 71 1.58 12.71 -0.41
CA MET A 71 0.30 12.39 0.21
C MET A 71 0.43 12.33 1.73
N GLY A 72 -0.40 13.09 2.44
CA GLY A 72 -0.62 12.94 3.88
C GLY A 72 -1.83 12.06 4.15
N TYR A 73 -1.76 11.21 5.18
CA TYR A 73 -2.88 10.38 5.61
C TYR A 73 -2.92 10.20 7.12
N GLU A 74 -4.09 9.87 7.65
CA GLU A 74 -4.33 9.56 9.05
C GLU A 74 -5.09 8.25 9.17
N ILE A 75 -4.73 7.44 10.17
CA ILE A 75 -5.41 6.20 10.51
C ILE A 75 -6.05 6.29 11.90
N ASP A 76 -7.14 5.57 12.11
CA ASP A 76 -7.74 5.45 13.44
C ASP A 76 -7.01 4.41 14.34
N THR A 77 -7.48 4.28 15.58
CA THR A 77 -6.90 3.34 16.55
C THR A 77 -7.11 1.88 16.15
N ASP A 78 -8.23 1.54 15.52
CA ASP A 78 -8.50 0.17 15.06
C ASP A 78 -7.49 -0.26 13.99
N LEU A 79 -7.25 0.62 13.01
CA LEU A 79 -6.30 0.36 11.94
C LEU A 79 -4.85 0.40 12.45
N TYR A 80 -4.53 1.29 13.39
CA TYR A 80 -3.26 1.27 14.11
C TYR A 80 -2.98 -0.09 14.75
N ASP A 81 -3.95 -0.65 15.49
CA ASP A 81 -3.77 -1.92 16.19
C ASP A 81 -3.58 -3.09 15.22
N LEU A 82 -4.25 -3.05 14.07
CA LEU A 82 -4.10 -4.08 13.03
C LEU A 82 -2.74 -4.02 12.35
N LEU A 83 -2.24 -2.83 12.04
CA LEU A 83 -0.94 -2.64 11.38
C LEU A 83 0.24 -2.90 12.33
N THR A 84 0.05 -2.71 13.64
CA THR A 84 1.11 -2.95 14.64
C THR A 84 1.13 -4.37 15.20
N ASN A 85 -0.03 -4.94 15.51
CA ASN A 85 -0.13 -6.24 16.17
C ASN A 85 -0.58 -7.37 15.23
N GLY A 86 -1.23 -7.04 14.11
CA GLY A 86 -1.80 -8.01 13.17
C GLY A 86 -0.83 -8.50 12.08
N TYR A 87 0.44 -8.08 12.12
CA TYR A 87 1.46 -8.38 11.10
C TYR A 87 0.97 -8.08 9.67
N GLN A 88 0.23 -6.98 9.52
CA GLN A 88 -0.26 -6.50 8.25
C GLN A 88 0.65 -5.40 7.71
N GLU A 89 0.80 -5.35 6.40
CA GLU A 89 1.50 -4.29 5.69
C GLU A 89 0.54 -3.62 4.71
N LEU A 90 0.73 -2.33 4.49
CA LEU A 90 -0.01 -1.55 3.52
C LEU A 90 0.94 -1.01 2.47
N TYR A 91 0.49 -1.03 1.23
CA TYR A 91 1.21 -0.47 0.09
C TYR A 91 0.28 0.49 -0.66
N PHE A 92 0.86 1.57 -1.17
CA PHE A 92 0.16 2.58 -1.94
C PHE A 92 0.68 2.63 -3.37
N SER A 93 -0.19 2.87 -4.33
CA SER A 93 0.16 3.16 -5.71
C SER A 93 -0.79 4.23 -6.25
N LEU A 94 -0.28 5.16 -7.03
CA LEU A 94 -1.10 6.13 -7.74
C LEU A 94 -1.53 5.53 -9.08
N GLU A 95 -2.82 5.42 -9.32
CA GLU A 95 -3.35 5.18 -10.65
C GLU A 95 -3.38 6.50 -11.41
N TYR A 96 -2.77 6.50 -12.60
CA TYR A 96 -2.62 7.69 -13.40
C TYR A 96 -3.81 7.88 -14.36
N PRO A 97 -4.19 9.14 -14.66
CA PRO A 97 -5.12 9.46 -15.73
C PRO A 97 -4.64 8.88 -17.06
N ASN A 98 -5.56 8.41 -17.91
CA ASN A 98 -5.22 7.78 -19.19
C ASN A 98 -4.31 8.65 -20.07
N ASP A 99 -4.58 9.96 -20.09
CA ASP A 99 -3.84 10.94 -20.89
C ASP A 99 -2.37 11.09 -20.43
N LEU A 100 -2.06 10.67 -19.20
CA LEU A 100 -0.73 10.73 -18.62
C LEU A 100 0.02 9.38 -18.67
N HIS A 101 -0.57 8.30 -19.19
CA HIS A 101 0.05 6.97 -19.15
C HIS A 101 1.38 6.91 -19.91
N GLU A 102 1.44 7.51 -21.10
CA GLU A 102 2.69 7.58 -21.87
C GLU A 102 3.70 8.52 -21.20
N LEU A 103 3.22 9.62 -20.62
CA LEU A 103 4.07 10.59 -19.94
C LEU A 103 4.71 10.00 -18.67
N LEU A 104 3.96 9.22 -17.89
CA LEU A 104 4.40 8.65 -16.61
C LEU A 104 4.85 7.18 -16.72
N ASN A 105 5.06 6.70 -17.96
CA ASN A 105 5.58 5.37 -18.28
C ASN A 105 4.76 4.20 -17.70
N GLY A 106 3.43 4.29 -17.67
CA GLY A 106 2.56 3.22 -17.18
C GLY A 106 1.18 3.73 -16.79
N SER A 107 0.29 2.82 -16.38
CA SER A 107 -1.05 3.19 -15.88
C SER A 107 -1.07 3.51 -14.39
N LYS A 108 -0.01 3.19 -13.66
CA LYS A 108 0.11 3.42 -12.23
C LYS A 108 1.57 3.52 -11.79
N SER A 109 1.81 4.10 -10.62
CA SER A 109 3.13 4.12 -9.98
C SER A 109 3.52 2.73 -9.47
N GLU A 110 4.81 2.57 -9.17
CA GLU A 110 5.26 1.47 -8.30
C GLU A 110 4.57 1.54 -6.93
N PHE A 111 4.50 0.39 -6.26
CA PHE A 111 3.97 0.31 -4.91
C PHE A 111 4.98 0.83 -3.89
N VAL A 112 4.57 1.82 -3.10
CA VAL A 112 5.34 2.39 -1.99
C VAL A 112 4.79 1.84 -0.68
N PRO A 113 5.61 1.31 0.23
CA PRO A 113 5.14 0.84 1.52
C PRO A 113 4.65 2.00 2.39
N ALA A 114 3.51 1.82 3.05
CA ALA A 114 3.06 2.70 4.11
C ALA A 114 4.01 2.64 5.31
N GLU A 115 4.09 3.71 6.09
CA GLU A 115 4.86 3.70 7.33
C GLU A 115 4.17 2.79 8.35
N THR A 116 4.94 1.87 8.96
CA THR A 116 4.43 1.06 10.07
C THR A 116 4.19 1.95 11.30
N PRO A 117 2.95 2.04 11.81
CA PRO A 117 2.64 2.87 12.96
C PRO A 117 3.44 2.45 14.19
N LYS A 118 3.83 3.42 15.02
CA LYS A 118 4.57 3.17 16.28
C LYS A 118 4.37 4.33 17.24
N ASN A 119 4.57 4.09 18.53
CA ASN A 119 4.51 5.13 19.57
C ASN A 119 3.21 5.96 19.56
N TYR A 120 2.08 5.33 19.22
CA TYR A 120 0.77 5.99 19.11
C TYR A 120 0.71 7.12 18.07
N HIS A 121 1.60 7.10 17.07
CA HIS A 121 1.52 8.00 15.92
C HIS A 121 0.51 7.48 14.90
N THR A 122 -0.40 8.34 14.46
CA THR A 122 -1.50 8.01 13.55
C THR A 122 -1.50 8.82 12.25
N LYS A 123 -0.63 9.83 12.14
CA LYS A 123 -0.55 10.72 10.96
C LYS A 123 0.73 10.44 10.22
N PHE A 124 0.68 10.37 8.90
CA PHE A 124 1.81 9.91 8.11
C PHE A 124 1.90 10.66 6.80
N GLN A 125 3.04 10.53 6.14
CA GLN A 125 3.25 11.00 4.79
C GLN A 125 3.84 9.87 3.95
N THR A 126 3.44 9.81 2.68
CA THR A 126 4.06 8.98 1.66
C THR A 126 4.39 9.82 0.44
N GLN A 127 5.43 9.43 -0.27
CA GLN A 127 5.90 10.11 -1.45
C GLN A 127 6.01 9.12 -2.60
N PHE A 128 5.46 9.50 -3.75
CA PHE A 128 5.66 8.79 -5.01
C PHE A 128 6.60 9.63 -5.88
N VAL A 129 7.66 9.02 -6.38
CA VAL A 129 8.71 9.72 -7.14
C VAL A 129 8.69 9.22 -8.58
N VAL A 130 8.70 10.16 -9.52
CA VAL A 130 8.92 9.90 -10.94
C VAL A 130 10.17 10.64 -11.37
N GLU A 131 11.25 9.89 -11.61
CA GLU A 131 12.51 10.40 -12.15
C GLU A 131 12.38 10.62 -13.67
N LYS A 132 11.90 11.80 -14.05
CA LYS A 132 11.72 12.16 -15.47
C LYS A 132 11.91 13.65 -15.67
N LYS A 133 12.67 13.98 -16.72
CA LYS A 133 12.76 15.35 -17.20
C LYS A 133 11.46 15.73 -17.89
N LEU A 134 10.79 16.75 -17.37
CA LEU A 134 9.53 17.23 -17.90
C LEU A 134 9.68 18.65 -18.47
N SER A 135 8.98 18.92 -19.56
CA SER A 135 8.76 20.28 -20.05
C SER A 135 7.72 20.99 -19.19
N LYS A 136 7.63 22.31 -19.33
CA LYS A 136 6.60 23.08 -18.64
C LYS A 136 5.19 22.63 -19.03
N GLU A 137 4.98 22.34 -20.31
CA GLU A 137 3.69 21.88 -20.82
C GLU A 137 3.30 20.50 -20.25
N GLU A 138 4.28 19.60 -20.07
CA GLU A 138 4.06 18.30 -19.44
C GLU A 138 3.72 18.44 -17.95
N ILE A 139 4.40 19.34 -17.24
CA ILE A 139 4.10 19.67 -15.85
C ILE A 139 2.69 20.27 -15.72
N ASP A 140 2.35 21.24 -16.57
CA ASP A 140 1.03 21.89 -16.58
C ASP A 140 -0.08 20.86 -16.87
N ALA A 141 0.16 19.89 -17.77
CA ALA A 141 -0.78 18.80 -18.04
C ALA A 141 -1.03 17.91 -16.82
N ILE A 142 0.00 17.65 -16.00
CA ILE A 142 -0.15 16.89 -14.75
C ILE A 142 -1.00 17.67 -13.75
N PHE A 143 -0.72 18.97 -13.56
CA PHE A 143 -1.48 19.81 -12.63
C PHE A 143 -2.94 19.99 -13.03
N VAL A 144 -3.24 20.12 -14.33
CA VAL A 144 -4.62 20.23 -14.83
C VAL A 144 -5.43 18.96 -14.55
N ASN A 145 -4.79 17.79 -14.61
CA ASN A 145 -5.44 16.49 -14.41
C ASN A 145 -5.27 15.94 -12.99
N ILE A 146 -4.88 16.76 -12.01
CA ILE A 146 -4.56 16.29 -10.65
C ILE A 146 -5.74 15.60 -9.94
N SER A 147 -6.97 15.99 -10.27
CA SER A 147 -8.21 15.36 -9.74
C SER A 147 -8.56 14.02 -10.37
N GLU A 148 -7.86 13.61 -11.43
CA GLU A 148 -8.10 12.32 -12.10
C GLU A 148 -7.16 11.23 -11.56
N PHE A 149 -6.24 11.56 -10.66
CA PHE A 149 -5.43 10.57 -9.96
C PHE A 149 -6.26 9.83 -8.93
N ASN A 150 -6.08 8.51 -8.88
CA ASN A 150 -6.69 7.67 -7.85
C ASN A 150 -5.60 7.05 -6.97
N LEU A 151 -5.92 6.79 -5.71
CA LEU A 151 -5.08 6.01 -4.82
C LEU A 151 -5.52 4.55 -4.85
N LEU A 152 -4.61 3.65 -5.17
CA LEU A 152 -4.76 2.23 -4.96
C LEU A 152 -4.08 1.85 -3.65
N VAL A 153 -4.81 1.15 -2.78
CA VAL A 153 -4.28 0.59 -1.53
C VAL A 153 -4.24 -0.92 -1.64
N ALA A 154 -3.09 -1.50 -1.31
CA ALA A 154 -2.85 -2.93 -1.38
C ALA A 154 -2.35 -3.49 -0.04
N ASP A 155 -2.58 -4.78 0.16
CA ASP A 155 -2.07 -5.51 1.32
C ASP A 155 -0.61 -5.97 1.12
N LYS A 156 -0.12 -6.80 2.06
CA LYS A 156 1.23 -7.38 2.04
C LYS A 156 1.57 -8.17 0.77
N ASP A 157 0.56 -8.76 0.13
CA ASP A 157 0.71 -9.58 -1.07
C ASP A 157 0.56 -8.72 -2.35
N LYS A 158 0.36 -7.41 -2.18
CA LYS A 158 0.12 -6.39 -3.21
C LYS A 158 -1.22 -6.59 -3.95
N ASP A 159 -2.16 -7.29 -3.32
CA ASP A 159 -3.53 -7.37 -3.79
C ASP A 159 -4.26 -6.06 -3.46
N ILE A 160 -4.98 -5.49 -4.44
CA ILE A 160 -5.71 -4.23 -4.23
C ILE A 160 -6.91 -4.48 -3.34
N ILE A 161 -6.94 -3.82 -2.18
CA ILE A 161 -7.99 -3.96 -1.16
C ILE A 161 -8.86 -2.71 -1.00
N ALA A 162 -8.43 -1.56 -1.54
CA ALA A 162 -9.23 -0.34 -1.61
C ALA A 162 -8.76 0.58 -2.75
N GLN A 163 -9.67 1.45 -3.19
CA GLN A 163 -9.40 2.50 -4.18
C GLN A 163 -10.08 3.80 -3.74
N PHE A 164 -9.36 4.91 -3.80
CA PHE A 164 -9.89 6.26 -3.57
C PHE A 164 -9.87 7.02 -4.89
N ILE A 165 -11.05 7.38 -5.38
CA ILE A 165 -11.22 8.13 -6.63
C ILE A 165 -11.05 9.62 -6.35
N ASP A 166 -10.34 10.32 -7.23
CA ASP A 166 -10.00 11.74 -7.07
C ASP A 166 -9.34 11.99 -5.70
N ILE A 167 -8.10 11.54 -5.58
CA ILE A 167 -7.33 11.72 -4.33
C ILE A 167 -7.19 13.20 -3.95
N ASN A 168 -7.13 14.10 -4.94
CA ASN A 168 -7.02 15.55 -4.72
C ASN A 168 -8.31 16.14 -4.10
N GLY A 169 -9.47 15.57 -4.40
CA GLY A 169 -10.76 15.96 -3.81
C GLY A 169 -10.79 15.84 -2.28
N PHE A 170 -9.94 15.00 -1.69
CA PHE A 170 -9.86 14.82 -0.24
C PHE A 170 -9.11 15.94 0.49
N ASN A 171 -8.43 16.85 -0.21
CA ASN A 171 -7.66 17.95 0.41
C ASN A 171 -8.48 18.86 1.33
N ASN A 172 -9.80 18.96 1.10
CA ASN A 172 -10.72 19.76 1.92
C ASN A 172 -11.83 18.90 2.54
N PHE A 173 -11.64 17.57 2.58
CA PHE A 173 -12.63 16.67 3.16
C PHE A 173 -12.55 16.72 4.68
N ASP A 174 -13.62 17.17 5.33
CA ASP A 174 -13.81 17.05 6.76
C ASP A 174 -14.74 15.85 7.04
N PRO A 175 -14.25 14.75 7.64
CA PRO A 175 -15.08 13.59 7.96
C PRO A 175 -16.15 13.88 9.02
N GLU A 176 -16.03 14.99 9.77
CA GLU A 176 -16.98 15.40 10.80
C GLU A 176 -18.09 16.33 10.25
N GLU A 177 -17.91 16.92 9.06
CA GLU A 177 -18.92 17.75 8.40
C GLU A 177 -19.78 16.95 7.41
N SER A 178 -20.84 16.31 7.90
CA SER A 178 -21.86 15.69 7.04
C SER A 178 -22.74 16.75 6.38
N ASN A 179 -22.47 17.06 5.10
CA ASN A 179 -23.35 17.86 4.26
C ASN A 179 -24.46 17.00 3.62
N SER A 180 -25.26 16.32 4.45
CA SER A 180 -26.49 15.68 3.95
C SER A 180 -27.59 16.73 3.81
N THR A 181 -27.77 17.26 2.61
CA THR A 181 -29.02 17.96 2.26
C THR A 181 -30.12 16.91 2.21
N VAL A 182 -30.98 16.90 3.22
CA VAL A 182 -32.25 16.16 3.16
C VAL A 182 -33.03 16.74 1.99
N VAL A 183 -33.17 15.98 0.91
CA VAL A 183 -34.15 16.31 -0.13
C VAL A 183 -35.49 15.93 0.46
N ASP A 184 -36.18 16.90 1.04
CA ASP A 184 -37.57 16.74 1.41
C ASP A 184 -38.35 16.45 0.12
N GLU A 185 -38.86 15.22 -0.02
CA GLU A 185 -39.87 14.91 -1.02
C GLU A 185 -41.07 15.81 -0.73
N GLU A 186 -41.27 16.83 -1.56
CA GLU A 186 -42.53 17.56 -1.59
C GLU A 186 -43.66 16.57 -1.87
N THR A 187 -44.39 16.19 -0.81
CA THR A 187 -45.70 15.58 -0.92
C THR A 187 -46.60 16.54 -1.69
N ASN A 188 -46.77 16.27 -2.97
CA ASN A 188 -47.88 16.79 -3.74
C ASN A 188 -49.16 16.13 -3.18
N GLU A 189 -49.88 16.87 -2.34
CA GLU A 189 -51.27 16.55 -2.03
C GLU A 189 -52.16 17.05 -3.18
N ASP A 190 -53.05 16.16 -3.62
CA ASP A 190 -54.04 16.32 -4.71
C ASP A 190 -55.02 17.50 -4.54
#